data_AF-A0A9W6IPT2-F1
#
_entry.id   AF-A0A9W6IPT2-F1
#
_cell.length_a   1.000
_cell.length_b   1.000
_cell.length_c   1.000
_cell.angle_alpha   90.00
_cell.angle_beta   90.00
_cell.angle_gamma   90.00
#
_symmetry.space_group_name_H-M   'P 1'
#
loop_
_entity.id
_entity.type
_entity.pdbx_description
1 polymer ?
#
loop_
_entity_poly.entity_id
_entity_poly.type
_entity_poly.pdbx_seq_one_letter_code
_entity_poly.pdbx_strand_id
1 'polypeptide(L)'
;MTGTDFEAGARAAGAVAFACDTVAGRVRFTGDIARFGLDEAELAWAGFLDRLGPADQSRLTAALDRDRIDIRLRLIGDKGRLAYVRLLGRRNGEGRVEGLMTPAGSTADGAGRISEEHALANGVGNGEVLAWYQPVIDLSTGRLAGFEALARWERPGLGVLAPDDFLDMAQDLDLLERISDQVRSSAVADLSSWRTAHVTSGALFVAANATVSELVDPVFCDRLIATVKEAQLPDGAFKLEIAETEIMRDPEQAAGAMKRLSEAGIALALDDFGTGYSSLARLDMLPFDVVKIDRYFIRAMSADESAGTVVKSVIQLANHFGMKVVAEGVESTEAADRLREMGCQFVQGYRYAGALSPDAAADAVANGIAGRFAAPGV
;
A
#
# COMPACT_ATOMS: atom_id res chain seq x y z
N MET A 1 -38.87 25.83 17.71
CA MET A 1 -38.96 24.49 18.35
C MET A 1 -38.46 24.65 19.76
N THR A 2 -39.33 24.45 20.75
CA THR A 2 -38.94 24.37 22.16
C THR A 2 -38.11 23.09 22.37
N GLY A 3 -37.23 23.06 23.39
CA GLY A 3 -36.40 21.88 23.68
C GLY A 3 -37.23 20.60 23.89
N THR A 4 -38.45 20.74 24.38
CA THR A 4 -39.42 19.66 24.62
C THR A 4 -39.97 19.01 23.34
N ASP A 5 -40.21 19.78 22.26
CA ASP A 5 -40.67 19.23 20.97
C ASP A 5 -39.55 18.47 20.23
N PHE A 6 -38.30 18.93 20.39
CA PHE A 6 -37.13 18.25 19.83
C PHE A 6 -36.86 16.92 20.55
N GLU A 7 -36.94 16.89 21.89
CA GLU A 7 -36.78 15.66 22.66
C GLU A 7 -37.89 14.63 22.42
N ALA A 8 -39.13 15.09 22.23
CA ALA A 8 -40.26 14.22 21.88
C ALA A 8 -40.11 13.66 20.46
N GLY A 9 -39.70 14.48 19.49
CA GLY A 9 -39.40 14.04 18.13
C GLY A 9 -38.19 13.11 18.04
N ALA A 10 -37.14 13.37 18.82
CA ALA A 10 -35.96 12.52 18.94
C ALA A 10 -36.31 11.16 19.54
N ARG A 11 -37.10 11.11 20.62
CA ARG A 11 -37.58 9.84 21.19
C ARG A 11 -38.48 9.07 20.22
N ALA A 12 -39.38 9.74 19.50
CA ALA A 12 -40.27 9.13 18.52
C ALA A 12 -39.54 8.56 17.29
N ALA A 13 -38.44 9.20 16.86
CA ALA A 13 -37.54 8.67 15.83
C ALA A 13 -36.70 7.49 16.33
N GLY A 14 -36.82 7.16 17.62
CA GLY A 14 -35.87 6.36 18.36
C GLY A 14 -34.49 7.02 18.22
N ALA A 15 -34.14 7.95 19.09
CA ALA A 15 -32.81 8.51 19.21
C ALA A 15 -32.26 8.19 20.59
N VAL A 16 -30.95 7.99 20.68
CA VAL A 16 -30.21 7.91 21.95
C VAL A 16 -29.40 9.19 22.05
N ALA A 17 -29.47 9.90 23.17
CA ALA A 17 -28.58 11.03 23.40
C ALA A 17 -27.15 10.51 23.67
N PHE A 18 -26.14 11.17 23.11
CA PHE A 18 -24.75 10.88 23.42
C PHE A 18 -24.03 12.14 23.88
N ALA A 19 -23.06 11.95 24.78
CA ALA A 19 -22.13 12.97 25.21
C ALA A 19 -20.72 12.38 25.18
N CYS A 20 -19.85 12.96 24.37
CA CYS A 20 -18.44 12.61 24.29
C CYS A 20 -17.63 13.67 25.03
N ASP A 21 -16.96 13.25 26.10
CA ASP A 21 -15.97 14.04 26.80
C ASP A 21 -14.58 13.65 26.26
N THR A 22 -14.11 14.43 25.29
CA THR A 22 -12.83 14.20 24.62
C THR A 22 -11.63 14.39 25.55
N VAL A 23 -11.79 15.13 26.67
CA VAL A 23 -10.74 15.37 27.67
C VAL A 23 -10.70 14.23 28.69
N ALA A 24 -11.86 13.75 29.14
CA ALA A 24 -11.97 12.63 30.08
C ALA A 24 -11.89 11.25 29.41
N GLY A 25 -11.81 11.20 28.07
CA GLY A 25 -11.70 9.97 27.28
C GLY A 25 -12.89 9.04 27.44
N ARG A 26 -14.11 9.58 27.52
CA ARG A 26 -15.34 8.81 27.75
C ARG A 26 -16.48 9.22 26.84
N VAL A 27 -17.33 8.26 26.52
CA VAL A 27 -18.61 8.49 25.87
C VAL A 27 -19.73 7.96 26.74
N ARG A 28 -20.78 8.77 26.91
CA ARG A 28 -22.00 8.39 27.63
C ARG A 28 -23.18 8.42 26.68
N PHE A 29 -24.05 7.43 26.81
CA PHE A 29 -25.31 7.29 26.10
C PHE A 29 -26.49 7.37 27.07
N THR A 30 -27.59 7.97 26.66
CA THR A 30 -28.82 8.08 27.45
C THR A 30 -30.03 7.78 26.59
N GLY A 31 -30.82 6.78 26.99
CA GLY A 31 -31.97 6.27 26.26
C GLY A 31 -31.93 4.74 26.10
N ASP A 32 -32.72 4.22 25.18
CA ASP A 32 -32.70 2.79 24.82
C ASP A 32 -31.50 2.46 23.93
N ILE A 33 -30.37 2.13 24.56
CA ILE A 33 -29.10 1.81 23.90
C ILE A 33 -29.05 0.37 23.37
N ALA A 34 -29.80 -0.54 23.99
CA ALA A 34 -29.82 -1.96 23.65
C ALA A 34 -30.31 -2.21 22.21
N ARG A 35 -31.16 -1.32 21.69
CA ARG A 35 -31.59 -1.37 20.28
C ARG A 35 -30.46 -1.19 19.26
N PHE A 36 -29.35 -0.59 19.67
CA PHE A 36 -28.13 -0.46 18.88
C PHE A 36 -27.09 -1.54 19.23
N GLY A 37 -27.45 -2.47 20.12
CA GLY A 37 -26.57 -3.56 20.55
C GLY A 37 -25.50 -3.13 21.55
N LEU A 38 -25.68 -2.00 22.24
CA LEU A 38 -24.82 -1.59 23.34
C LEU A 38 -25.44 -2.01 24.67
N ASP A 39 -24.64 -2.68 25.50
CA ASP A 39 -25.07 -3.12 26.84
C ASP A 39 -24.60 -2.16 27.96
N GLU A 40 -23.62 -1.28 27.67
CA GLU A 40 -23.07 -0.29 28.60
C GLU A 40 -23.42 1.15 28.18
N ALA A 41 -23.96 1.93 29.13
CA ALA A 41 -24.33 3.32 28.90
C ALA A 41 -23.16 4.30 29.00
N GLU A 42 -22.01 3.88 29.51
CA GLU A 42 -20.79 4.68 29.58
C GLU A 42 -19.60 3.81 29.22
N LEU A 43 -18.85 4.21 28.19
CA LEU A 43 -17.71 3.47 27.66
C LEU A 43 -16.47 4.38 27.69
N ALA A 44 -15.30 3.78 27.90
CA ALA A 44 -14.05 4.43 27.56
C ALA A 44 -14.03 4.75 26.06
N TRP A 45 -13.41 5.87 25.67
CA TRP A 45 -13.39 6.32 24.27
C TRP A 45 -12.81 5.26 23.34
N ALA A 46 -11.66 4.68 23.70
CA ALA A 46 -11.07 3.57 22.95
C ALA A 46 -12.03 2.39 22.83
N GLY A 47 -12.67 2.00 23.93
CA GLY A 47 -13.66 0.90 23.93
C GLY A 47 -14.91 1.19 23.10
N PHE A 48 -15.27 2.46 22.86
CA PHE A 48 -16.33 2.82 21.92
C PHE A 48 -15.86 2.82 20.47
N LEU A 49 -14.64 3.28 20.19
CA LEU A 49 -14.05 3.18 18.85
C LEU A 49 -13.95 1.71 18.41
N ASP A 50 -13.62 0.79 19.32
CA ASP A 50 -13.61 -0.66 19.05
C ASP A 50 -15.00 -1.22 18.69
N ARG A 51 -16.09 -0.51 19.01
CA ARG A 51 -17.45 -0.85 18.59
C ARG A 51 -17.78 -0.31 17.21
N LEU A 52 -16.92 0.45 16.55
CA LEU A 52 -17.18 0.96 15.21
C LEU A 52 -16.46 0.11 14.17
N GLY A 53 -17.07 0.03 12.98
CA GLY A 53 -16.36 -0.51 11.81
C GLY A 53 -15.03 0.26 11.62
N PRO A 54 -13.92 -0.40 11.26
CA PRO A 54 -12.59 0.23 11.31
C PRO A 54 -12.50 1.56 10.53
N ALA A 55 -13.13 1.66 9.35
CA ALA A 55 -13.14 2.93 8.57
C ALA A 55 -13.89 4.07 9.27
N ASP A 56 -14.86 3.71 10.12
CA ASP A 56 -15.70 4.67 10.85
C ASP A 56 -14.99 5.22 12.09
N GLN A 57 -13.92 4.58 12.58
CA GLN A 57 -13.13 5.05 13.73
C GLN A 57 -12.38 6.35 13.38
N SER A 58 -11.60 6.35 12.28
CA SER A 58 -10.91 7.55 11.78
C SER A 58 -11.90 8.64 11.40
N ARG A 59 -12.98 8.27 10.68
CA ARG A 59 -14.01 9.23 10.24
C ARG A 59 -14.73 9.90 11.42
N LEU A 60 -15.02 9.17 12.50
CA LEU A 60 -15.59 9.76 13.70
C LEU A 60 -14.59 10.69 14.40
N THR A 61 -13.34 10.25 14.54
CA THR A 61 -12.28 11.07 15.16
C THR A 61 -12.13 12.41 14.44
N ALA A 62 -12.02 12.39 13.11
CA ALA A 62 -11.96 13.62 12.29
C ALA A 62 -13.26 14.44 12.33
N ALA A 63 -14.43 13.81 12.52
CA ALA A 63 -15.69 14.52 12.63
C ALA A 63 -15.84 15.25 13.98
N LEU A 64 -15.25 14.72 15.04
CA LEU A 64 -15.30 15.34 16.37
C LEU A 64 -14.60 16.70 16.40
N ASP A 65 -13.55 16.92 15.61
CA ASP A 65 -12.83 18.19 15.54
C ASP A 65 -13.64 19.34 14.93
N ARG A 66 -14.84 19.06 14.40
CA ARG A 66 -15.73 20.04 13.79
C ARG A 66 -16.74 20.57 14.80
N ASP A 67 -17.17 21.82 14.63
CA ASP A 67 -18.22 22.44 15.47
C ASP A 67 -19.56 21.67 15.42
N ARG A 68 -19.83 21.01 14.30
CA ARG A 68 -21.04 20.22 14.07
C ARG A 68 -20.67 18.86 13.52
N ILE A 69 -21.36 17.85 14.05
CA ILE A 69 -21.22 16.45 13.66
C ILE A 69 -22.49 16.02 12.96
N ASP A 70 -22.33 15.49 11.77
CA ASP A 70 -23.35 14.78 11.04
C ASP A 70 -22.66 13.66 10.27
N ILE A 71 -22.61 12.49 10.87
CA ILE A 71 -21.90 11.35 10.32
C ILE A 71 -22.71 10.08 10.47
N ARG A 72 -22.68 9.24 9.43
CA ARG A 72 -23.19 7.87 9.48
C ARG A 72 -22.03 6.93 9.74
N LEU A 73 -22.23 6.05 10.72
CA LEU A 73 -21.25 5.09 11.20
C LEU A 73 -21.89 3.71 11.27
N ARG A 74 -21.04 2.70 11.22
CA ARG A 74 -21.38 1.30 11.48
C ARG A 74 -20.97 0.94 12.90
N LEU A 75 -21.94 0.54 13.70
CA LEU A 75 -21.78 0.15 15.10
C LEU A 75 -21.96 -1.35 15.26
N ILE A 76 -21.01 -2.01 15.91
CA ILE A 76 -20.94 -3.43 16.18
C ILE A 76 -21.35 -3.64 17.63
N GLY A 77 -22.55 -4.20 17.83
CA GLY A 77 -23.05 -4.50 19.15
C GLY A 77 -22.37 -5.69 19.82
N ASP A 78 -22.66 -5.90 21.11
CA ASP A 78 -22.09 -6.94 21.99
C ASP A 78 -22.21 -8.38 21.46
N LYS A 79 -23.15 -8.64 20.56
CA LYS A 79 -23.35 -9.96 19.91
C LYS A 79 -22.85 -10.00 18.46
N GLY A 80 -21.98 -9.07 18.07
CA GLY A 80 -21.51 -8.92 16.68
C GLY A 80 -22.59 -8.39 15.73
N ARG A 81 -23.73 -7.94 16.25
CA ARG A 81 -24.82 -7.41 15.42
C ARG A 81 -24.46 -6.02 14.92
N LEU A 82 -24.44 -5.87 13.60
CA LEU A 82 -24.27 -4.58 12.96
C LEU A 82 -25.54 -3.71 13.06
N ALA A 83 -25.37 -2.47 13.53
CA ALA A 83 -26.34 -1.39 13.44
C ALA A 83 -25.73 -0.20 12.67
N TYR A 84 -26.47 0.38 11.73
CA TYR A 84 -26.06 1.66 11.13
C TYR A 84 -26.68 2.79 11.94
N VAL A 85 -25.81 3.69 12.38
CA VAL A 85 -26.19 4.82 13.22
C VAL A 85 -25.78 6.12 12.56
N ARG A 86 -26.53 7.18 12.81
CA ARG A 86 -26.18 8.54 12.45
C ARG A 86 -25.95 9.32 13.73
N LEU A 87 -24.76 9.87 13.91
CA LEU A 87 -24.45 10.80 14.98
C LEU A 87 -24.68 12.23 14.48
N LEU A 88 -25.59 12.93 15.16
CA LEU A 88 -25.93 14.33 14.95
C LEU A 88 -25.59 15.10 16.21
N GLY A 89 -24.51 15.88 16.21
CA GLY A 89 -24.03 16.54 17.42
C GLY A 89 -23.46 17.92 17.17
N ARG A 90 -23.17 18.62 18.27
CA ARG A 90 -22.45 19.89 18.26
C ARG A 90 -21.43 19.91 19.38
N ARG A 91 -20.30 20.55 19.11
CA ARG A 91 -19.31 20.86 20.13
C ARG A 91 -19.81 22.01 20.99
N ASN A 92 -19.71 21.88 22.30
CA ASN A 92 -20.02 22.93 23.26
C ASN A 92 -18.75 23.71 23.65
N GLY A 93 -18.92 24.85 24.32
CA GLY A 93 -17.81 25.73 24.71
C GLY A 93 -16.81 25.15 25.72
N GLU A 94 -17.06 23.95 26.25
CA GLU A 94 -16.20 23.23 27.19
C GLU A 94 -15.44 22.06 26.53
N GLY A 95 -15.47 21.96 25.20
CA GLY A 95 -14.77 20.91 24.46
C GLY A 95 -15.48 19.55 24.45
N ARG A 96 -16.71 19.48 24.96
CA ARG A 96 -17.55 18.28 24.89
C ARG A 96 -18.41 18.31 23.63
N VAL A 97 -18.70 17.13 23.11
CA VAL A 97 -19.59 16.96 21.97
C VAL A 97 -20.86 16.28 22.46
N GLU A 98 -22.00 16.93 22.24
CA GLU A 98 -23.30 16.40 22.64
C GLU A 98 -24.23 16.32 21.44
N GLY A 99 -25.07 15.29 21.42
CA GLY A 99 -25.92 15.05 20.26
C GLY A 99 -26.86 13.86 20.39
N LEU A 100 -27.39 13.44 19.24
CA LEU A 100 -28.28 12.31 19.08
C LEU A 100 -27.65 11.26 18.17
N MET A 101 -27.81 10.00 18.56
CA MET A 101 -27.56 8.82 17.77
C MET A 101 -28.89 8.24 17.29
N THR A 102 -29.13 8.27 15.98
CA THR A 102 -30.36 7.75 15.36
C THR A 102 -30.07 6.55 14.47
N PRO A 103 -31.02 5.64 14.23
CA PRO A 103 -30.90 4.64 13.18
C PRO A 103 -30.64 5.31 11.82
N ALA A 104 -29.79 4.70 11.00
CA ALA A 104 -29.44 5.19 9.66
C ALA A 104 -29.87 4.26 8.52
N GLY A 105 -30.78 3.31 8.80
CA GLY A 105 -31.24 2.29 7.85
C GLY A 105 -30.48 0.96 7.98
N SER A 106 -30.80 -0.02 7.14
CA SER A 106 -30.09 -1.30 7.06
C SER A 106 -29.66 -1.55 5.61
N THR A 107 -28.36 -1.60 5.34
CA THR A 107 -27.85 -2.18 4.10
C THR A 107 -27.43 -3.63 4.38
N ALA A 108 -28.03 -4.56 3.62
CA ALA A 108 -27.82 -6.01 3.79
C ALA A 108 -26.36 -6.45 3.52
N ASP A 109 -25.58 -5.65 2.77
CA ASP A 109 -24.17 -5.97 2.43
C ASP A 109 -23.11 -5.52 3.46
N GLY A 110 -23.39 -4.53 4.32
CA GLY A 110 -22.29 -3.97 5.11
C GLY A 110 -21.90 -4.79 6.35
N ALA A 111 -22.66 -5.82 6.73
CA ALA A 111 -22.18 -6.80 7.73
C ALA A 111 -21.02 -7.65 7.18
N GLY A 112 -21.08 -8.02 5.90
CA GLY A 112 -19.98 -8.68 5.21
C GLY A 112 -18.76 -7.76 5.11
N ARG A 113 -18.96 -6.53 4.62
CA ARG A 113 -17.87 -5.55 4.46
C ARG A 113 -17.16 -5.20 5.78
N ILE A 114 -17.87 -5.06 6.89
CA ILE A 114 -17.24 -4.80 8.21
C ILE A 114 -16.43 -6.00 8.69
N SER A 115 -16.93 -7.22 8.47
CA SER A 115 -16.19 -8.43 8.80
C SER A 115 -14.86 -8.48 8.05
N GLU A 116 -14.85 -8.07 6.78
CA GLU A 116 -13.65 -7.97 5.97
C GLU A 116 -12.72 -6.83 6.42
N GLU A 117 -13.25 -5.65 6.76
CA GLU A 117 -12.45 -4.54 7.29
C GLU A 117 -11.78 -4.91 8.62
N HIS A 118 -12.48 -5.60 9.53
CA HIS A 118 -11.88 -6.13 10.75
C HIS A 118 -10.83 -7.20 10.46
N ALA A 119 -11.12 -8.10 9.51
CA ALA A 119 -10.15 -9.11 9.12
C ALA A 119 -8.86 -8.46 8.59
N LEU A 120 -8.97 -7.42 7.76
CA LEU A 120 -7.81 -6.71 7.23
C LEU A 120 -7.05 -5.96 8.32
N ALA A 121 -7.74 -5.19 9.16
CA ALA A 121 -7.12 -4.45 10.26
C ALA A 121 -6.39 -5.39 11.24
N ASN A 122 -7.00 -6.53 11.58
CA ASN A 122 -6.38 -7.56 12.40
C ASN A 122 -5.23 -8.26 11.66
N GLY A 123 -5.38 -8.54 10.38
CA GLY A 123 -4.37 -9.22 9.58
C GLY A 123 -3.09 -8.41 9.45
N VAL A 124 -3.22 -7.11 9.15
CA VAL A 124 -2.10 -6.16 9.23
C VAL A 124 -1.53 -6.10 10.67
N GLY A 125 -2.40 -6.17 11.67
CA GLY A 125 -2.05 -6.33 13.09
C GLY A 125 -1.14 -7.53 13.39
N ASN A 126 -1.45 -8.67 12.79
CA ASN A 126 -0.86 -9.97 13.07
C ASN A 126 0.32 -10.33 12.16
N GLY A 127 0.68 -9.45 11.24
CA GLY A 127 1.77 -9.72 10.31
C GLY A 127 1.36 -10.51 9.06
N GLU A 128 0.06 -10.58 8.72
CA GLU A 128 -0.46 -11.42 7.62
C GLU A 128 -0.27 -10.80 6.23
N VAL A 129 0.08 -9.51 6.14
CA VAL A 129 0.38 -8.83 4.87
C VAL A 129 1.89 -8.79 4.66
N LEU A 130 2.40 -9.64 3.77
CA LEU A 130 3.83 -9.86 3.58
C LEU A 130 4.27 -9.56 2.15
N ALA A 131 5.57 -9.43 1.96
CA ALA A 131 6.18 -9.31 0.64
C ALA A 131 6.19 -10.68 -0.07
N TRP A 132 5.66 -10.68 -1.29
CA TRP A 132 5.89 -11.74 -2.27
C TRP A 132 6.74 -11.18 -3.41
N TYR A 133 7.50 -12.03 -4.09
CA TYR A 133 8.63 -11.59 -4.88
C TYR A 133 8.47 -11.96 -6.35
N GLN A 134 8.27 -10.98 -7.22
CA GLN A 134 8.26 -11.23 -8.66
C GLN A 134 9.68 -11.16 -9.22
N PRO A 135 10.18 -12.21 -9.91
CA PRO A 135 11.56 -12.21 -10.41
C PRO A 135 11.82 -11.17 -11.51
N VAL A 136 12.96 -10.50 -11.39
CA VAL A 136 13.56 -9.66 -12.43
C VAL A 136 14.78 -10.38 -12.99
N ILE A 137 14.79 -10.60 -14.30
CA ILE A 137 15.78 -11.43 -14.99
C ILE A 137 16.70 -10.57 -15.84
N ASP A 138 18.01 -10.80 -15.72
CA ASP A 138 19.01 -10.22 -16.62
C ASP A 138 18.92 -10.91 -17.99
N LEU A 139 18.59 -10.14 -19.03
CA LEU A 139 18.39 -10.67 -20.38
C LEU A 139 19.69 -11.18 -21.03
N SER A 140 20.84 -10.65 -20.62
CA SER A 140 22.14 -11.01 -21.20
C SER A 140 22.61 -12.38 -20.69
N THR A 141 22.32 -12.69 -19.42
CA THR A 141 22.76 -13.93 -18.77
C THR A 141 21.66 -14.97 -18.59
N GLY A 142 20.38 -14.56 -18.64
CA GLY A 142 19.24 -15.40 -18.30
C GLY A 142 19.16 -15.78 -16.83
N ARG A 143 19.84 -15.01 -15.96
CA ARG A 143 19.91 -15.24 -14.51
C ARG A 143 18.99 -14.29 -13.76
N LEU A 144 18.57 -14.73 -12.57
CA LEU A 144 17.90 -13.89 -11.60
C LEU A 144 18.80 -12.70 -11.22
N ALA A 145 18.33 -11.48 -11.46
CA ALA A 145 19.00 -10.24 -11.09
C ALA A 145 18.48 -9.69 -9.76
N GLY A 146 17.18 -9.86 -9.51
CA GLY A 146 16.53 -9.36 -8.31
C GLY A 146 15.05 -9.68 -8.29
N PHE A 147 14.32 -9.03 -7.39
CA PHE A 147 12.87 -9.15 -7.29
C PHE A 147 12.19 -7.81 -7.12
N GLU A 148 10.93 -7.73 -7.54
CA GLU A 148 9.99 -6.73 -7.04
C GLU A 148 9.18 -7.32 -5.87
N ALA A 149 9.16 -6.62 -4.75
CA ALA A 149 8.37 -6.95 -3.57
C ALA A 149 6.95 -6.40 -3.70
N LEU A 150 5.99 -7.31 -3.78
CA LEU A 150 4.58 -7.06 -3.97
C LEU A 150 3.80 -7.50 -2.73
N ALA A 151 2.91 -6.64 -2.23
CA ALA A 151 2.08 -6.98 -1.10
C ALA A 151 1.19 -8.19 -1.42
N ARG A 152 1.08 -9.13 -0.47
CA ARG A 152 0.07 -10.19 -0.48
C ARG A 152 -0.48 -10.36 0.93
N TRP A 153 -1.79 -10.51 1.02
CA TRP A 153 -2.43 -10.82 2.29
C TRP A 153 -2.66 -12.33 2.40
N GLU A 154 -1.89 -12.99 3.25
CA GLU A 154 -2.04 -14.41 3.56
C GLU A 154 -3.15 -14.61 4.58
N ARG A 155 -4.40 -14.49 4.12
CA ARG A 155 -5.57 -14.52 4.99
C ARG A 155 -5.85 -15.94 5.49
N PRO A 156 -5.84 -16.19 6.81
CA PRO A 156 -6.14 -17.50 7.37
C PRO A 156 -7.51 -18.02 6.93
N GLY A 157 -7.53 -19.23 6.37
CA GLY A 157 -8.74 -19.91 5.91
C GLY A 157 -9.29 -19.46 4.55
N LEU A 158 -8.78 -18.37 3.96
CA LEU A 158 -9.16 -17.93 2.61
C LEU A 158 -8.03 -18.12 1.58
N GLY A 159 -6.78 -18.11 2.03
CA GLY A 159 -5.61 -18.19 1.17
C GLY A 159 -5.01 -16.82 0.88
N VAL A 160 -4.29 -16.71 -0.23
CA VAL A 160 -3.48 -15.52 -0.56
C VAL A 160 -4.30 -14.57 -1.43
N LEU A 161 -4.41 -13.32 -1.00
CA LEU A 161 -5.10 -12.25 -1.74
C LEU A 161 -4.09 -11.29 -2.38
N ALA A 162 -4.43 -10.83 -3.59
CA ALA A 162 -3.64 -9.86 -4.33
C ALA A 162 -3.98 -8.43 -3.88
N PRO A 163 -3.11 -7.43 -4.15
CA PRO A 163 -3.33 -6.04 -3.79
C PRO A 163 -4.71 -5.51 -4.24
N ASP A 164 -5.13 -5.83 -5.47
CA ASP A 164 -6.43 -5.43 -6.02
C ASP A 164 -7.64 -5.90 -5.18
N ASP A 165 -7.47 -6.95 -4.37
CA ASP A 165 -8.54 -7.50 -3.51
C ASP A 165 -8.69 -6.73 -2.19
N PHE A 166 -7.67 -5.99 -1.72
CA PHE A 166 -7.68 -5.39 -0.38
C PHE A 166 -7.11 -3.96 -0.27
N LEU A 167 -6.38 -3.43 -1.25
CA LEU A 167 -5.77 -2.10 -1.14
C LEU A 167 -6.81 -0.97 -1.06
N ASP A 168 -7.91 -1.06 -1.82
CA ASP A 168 -9.02 -0.09 -1.73
C ASP A 168 -9.59 -0.05 -0.29
N MET A 169 -9.73 -1.21 0.33
CA MET A 169 -10.16 -1.32 1.72
C MET A 169 -9.09 -0.79 2.67
N ALA A 170 -7.81 -1.12 2.45
CA ALA A 170 -6.72 -0.60 3.25
C ALA A 170 -6.65 0.94 3.21
N GLN A 171 -6.94 1.55 2.06
CA GLN A 171 -7.03 3.00 1.89
C GLN A 171 -8.18 3.59 2.71
N ASP A 172 -9.37 2.99 2.67
CA ASP A 172 -10.52 3.39 3.49
C ASP A 172 -10.23 3.27 5.00
N LEU A 173 -9.31 2.37 5.37
CA LEU A 173 -8.91 2.09 6.75
C LEU A 173 -7.65 2.83 7.22
N ASP A 174 -7.07 3.70 6.39
CA ASP A 174 -5.79 4.37 6.66
C ASP A 174 -4.63 3.39 6.99
N LEU A 175 -4.64 2.19 6.38
CA LEU A 175 -3.67 1.12 6.63
C LEU A 175 -2.53 1.05 5.61
N LEU A 176 -2.56 1.85 4.54
CA LEU A 176 -1.59 1.75 3.45
C LEU A 176 -0.14 1.94 3.91
N GLU A 177 0.14 2.98 4.70
CA GLU A 177 1.51 3.24 5.19
C GLU A 177 2.03 2.05 6.00
N ARG A 178 1.18 1.50 6.89
CA ARG A 178 1.53 0.35 7.73
C ARG A 178 1.80 -0.90 6.90
N ILE A 179 1.00 -1.15 5.87
CA ILE A 179 1.20 -2.25 4.93
C ILE A 179 2.51 -2.06 4.16
N SER A 180 2.75 -0.87 3.62
CA SER A 180 3.96 -0.57 2.86
C SER A 180 5.21 -0.71 3.71
N ASP A 181 5.20 -0.25 4.96
CA ASP A 181 6.29 -0.43 5.92
C ASP A 181 6.54 -1.91 6.23
N GLN A 182 5.49 -2.69 6.41
CA GLN A 182 5.61 -4.12 6.68
C GLN A 182 6.22 -4.85 5.48
N VAL A 183 5.73 -4.59 4.26
CA VAL A 183 6.24 -5.17 3.02
C VAL A 183 7.72 -4.82 2.83
N ARG A 184 8.10 -3.54 3.01
CA ARG A 184 9.50 -3.11 2.89
C ARG A 184 10.40 -3.73 3.96
N SER A 185 9.93 -3.82 5.20
CA SER A 185 10.70 -4.43 6.29
C SER A 185 10.95 -5.92 6.04
N SER A 186 9.92 -6.65 5.58
CA SER A 186 10.07 -8.05 5.14
C SER A 186 11.05 -8.17 3.96
N ALA A 187 10.91 -7.31 2.95
CA ALA A 187 11.80 -7.30 1.78
C ALA A 187 13.27 -7.07 2.12
N VAL A 188 13.56 -6.13 3.04
CA VAL A 188 14.93 -5.88 3.51
C VAL A 188 15.48 -7.09 4.28
N ALA A 189 14.67 -7.68 5.17
CA ALA A 189 15.07 -8.84 5.96
C ALA A 189 15.37 -10.06 5.08
N ASP A 190 14.48 -10.36 4.14
CA ASP A 190 14.62 -11.49 3.21
C ASP A 190 15.82 -11.30 2.29
N LEU A 191 16.02 -10.11 1.73
CA LEU A 191 17.18 -9.81 0.91
C LEU A 191 18.50 -10.00 1.67
N SER A 192 18.59 -9.50 2.91
CA SER A 192 19.78 -9.66 3.74
C SER A 192 20.07 -11.15 4.03
N SER A 193 19.02 -11.91 4.35
CA SER A 193 19.09 -13.35 4.58
C SER A 193 19.61 -14.11 3.35
N TRP A 194 19.03 -13.86 2.18
CA TRP A 194 19.42 -14.51 0.93
C TRP A 194 20.85 -14.21 0.51
N ARG A 195 21.30 -12.97 0.68
CA ARG A 195 22.66 -12.54 0.37
C ARG A 195 23.69 -13.13 1.33
N THR A 196 23.32 -13.32 2.59
CA THR A 196 24.17 -13.97 3.59
C THR A 196 24.28 -15.47 3.34
N ALA A 197 23.18 -16.11 2.91
CA ALA A 197 23.13 -17.55 2.66
C ALA A 197 23.88 -17.99 1.40
N HIS A 198 24.02 -17.13 0.39
CA HIS A 198 24.54 -17.51 -0.92
C HIS A 198 25.56 -16.49 -1.47
N VAL A 199 26.82 -16.91 -1.60
CA VAL A 199 27.92 -16.08 -2.14
C VAL A 199 27.64 -15.56 -3.56
N THR A 200 26.92 -16.33 -4.37
CA THR A 200 26.55 -15.95 -5.75
C THR A 200 25.42 -14.92 -5.81
N SER A 201 24.88 -14.49 -4.67
CA SER A 201 23.82 -13.48 -4.59
C SER A 201 24.38 -12.08 -4.33
N GLY A 202 25.69 -11.87 -4.52
CA GLY A 202 26.39 -10.62 -4.29
C GLY A 202 25.83 -9.42 -5.09
N ALA A 203 25.17 -9.67 -6.22
CA ALA A 203 24.51 -8.63 -7.04
C ALA A 203 22.98 -8.62 -6.91
N LEU A 204 22.38 -9.50 -6.08
CA LEU A 204 20.93 -9.60 -5.96
C LEU A 204 20.34 -8.32 -5.35
N PHE A 205 19.28 -7.81 -5.97
CA PHE A 205 18.52 -6.67 -5.45
C PHE A 205 17.07 -7.03 -5.14
N VAL A 206 16.42 -6.23 -4.30
CA VAL A 206 14.95 -6.20 -4.14
C VAL A 206 14.48 -4.76 -4.28
N ALA A 207 13.43 -4.58 -5.07
CA ALA A 207 12.73 -3.31 -5.25
C ALA A 207 11.39 -3.35 -4.51
N ALA A 208 10.97 -2.23 -3.94
CA ALA A 208 9.68 -2.10 -3.26
C ALA A 208 9.04 -0.74 -3.55
N ASN A 209 7.71 -0.74 -3.57
CA ASN A 209 6.93 0.46 -3.88
C ASN A 209 7.01 1.53 -2.78
N ALA A 210 7.04 2.78 -3.20
CA ALA A 210 6.91 3.97 -2.35
C ALA A 210 6.09 5.05 -3.06
N THR A 211 5.29 5.77 -2.28
CA THR A 211 4.50 6.92 -2.72
C THR A 211 5.29 8.22 -2.58
N VAL A 212 4.94 9.24 -3.35
CA VAL A 212 5.51 10.58 -3.17
C VAL A 212 5.15 11.16 -1.80
N SER A 213 3.97 10.83 -1.25
CA SER A 213 3.57 11.25 0.09
C SER A 213 4.48 10.70 1.19
N GLU A 214 5.00 9.49 1.04
CA GLU A 214 5.99 8.93 1.98
C GLU A 214 7.34 9.63 1.83
N LEU A 215 7.80 9.89 0.61
CA LEU A 215 9.10 10.54 0.37
C LEU A 215 9.20 11.92 1.02
N VAL A 216 8.10 12.69 1.03
CA VAL A 216 8.08 14.04 1.61
C VAL A 216 8.02 14.02 3.13
N ASP A 217 7.76 12.87 3.77
CA ASP A 217 7.93 12.70 5.20
C ASP A 217 9.42 12.46 5.54
N PRO A 218 10.08 13.37 6.28
CA PRO A 218 11.47 13.17 6.69
C PRO A 218 11.66 11.91 7.54
N VAL A 219 10.66 11.52 8.34
CA VAL A 219 10.72 10.36 9.25
C VAL A 219 10.76 9.07 8.45
N PHE A 220 10.01 8.97 7.34
CA PHE A 220 10.07 7.85 6.42
C PHE A 220 11.49 7.61 5.88
N CYS A 221 12.13 8.65 5.35
CA CYS A 221 13.48 8.53 4.79
C CYS A 221 14.48 8.05 5.84
N ASP A 222 14.44 8.63 7.05
CA ASP A 222 15.31 8.24 8.17
C ASP A 222 15.11 6.78 8.57
N ARG A 223 13.85 6.36 8.70
CA ARG A 223 13.47 4.99 9.06
C ARG A 223 13.98 4.00 8.01
N LEU A 224 13.75 4.25 6.73
CA LEU A 224 14.19 3.35 5.67
C LEU A 224 15.72 3.24 5.59
N ILE A 225 16.43 4.37 5.69
CA ILE A 225 17.90 4.39 5.69
C ILE A 225 18.44 3.58 6.88
N ALA A 226 17.85 3.72 8.06
CA ALA A 226 18.23 2.93 9.22
C ALA A 226 18.01 1.44 8.98
N THR A 227 16.82 1.03 8.52
CA THR A 227 16.48 -0.37 8.24
C THR A 227 17.44 -1.02 7.24
N VAL A 228 17.76 -0.34 6.13
CA VAL A 228 18.67 -0.86 5.09
C VAL A 228 20.11 -0.99 5.64
N LYS A 229 20.58 -0.02 6.43
CA LYS A 229 21.92 -0.04 7.04
C LYS A 229 22.06 -1.10 8.13
N GLU A 230 21.04 -1.27 8.98
CA GLU A 230 21.00 -2.31 10.01
C GLU A 230 21.05 -3.71 9.40
N ALA A 231 20.42 -3.89 8.23
CA ALA A 231 20.46 -5.11 7.46
C ALA A 231 21.78 -5.33 6.68
N GLN A 232 22.74 -4.40 6.77
CA GLN A 232 24.06 -4.44 6.13
C GLN A 232 24.01 -4.65 4.61
N LEU A 233 22.96 -4.13 3.97
CA LEU A 233 22.82 -4.20 2.52
C LEU A 233 23.79 -3.23 1.83
N PRO A 234 24.49 -3.64 0.77
CA PRO A 234 25.34 -2.73 0.01
C PRO A 234 24.50 -1.77 -0.84
N ASP A 235 25.12 -0.68 -1.26
CA ASP A 235 24.50 0.32 -2.13
C ASP A 235 23.87 -0.32 -3.38
N GLY A 236 22.64 0.08 -3.68
CA GLY A 236 21.86 -0.40 -4.82
C GLY A 236 21.18 -1.77 -4.65
N ALA A 237 21.42 -2.49 -3.54
CA ALA A 237 20.76 -3.77 -3.29
C ALA A 237 19.28 -3.60 -2.93
N PHE A 238 18.93 -2.54 -2.20
CA PHE A 238 17.53 -2.17 -1.98
C PHE A 238 17.14 -1.01 -2.89
N LYS A 239 16.00 -1.13 -3.56
CA LYS A 239 15.49 -0.12 -4.50
C LYS A 239 14.09 0.34 -4.09
N LEU A 240 13.81 1.62 -4.27
CA LEU A 240 12.44 2.13 -4.22
C LEU A 240 11.90 2.36 -5.61
N GLU A 241 10.66 1.93 -5.84
CA GLU A 241 9.91 2.16 -7.07
C GLU A 241 8.87 3.25 -6.81
N ILE A 242 8.82 4.24 -7.70
CA ILE A 242 7.96 5.41 -7.57
C ILE A 242 7.24 5.62 -8.89
N ALA A 243 5.90 5.66 -8.87
CA ALA A 243 5.09 5.81 -10.06
C ALA A 243 5.34 7.15 -10.78
N GLU A 244 5.41 7.13 -12.11
CA GLU A 244 5.58 8.31 -12.96
C GLU A 244 4.52 9.38 -12.69
N THR A 245 3.26 8.97 -12.57
CA THR A 245 2.13 9.90 -12.40
C THR A 245 2.19 10.68 -11.09
N GLU A 246 2.72 10.07 -10.02
CA GLU A 246 2.90 10.75 -8.74
C GLU A 246 4.07 11.71 -8.77
N ILE A 247 5.25 11.25 -9.19
CA ILE A 247 6.47 12.06 -9.13
C ILE A 247 6.43 13.25 -10.08
N MET A 248 5.76 13.11 -11.23
CA MET A 248 5.67 14.18 -12.22
C MET A 248 4.71 15.31 -11.81
N ARG A 249 3.87 15.09 -10.78
CA ARG A 249 2.97 16.11 -10.25
C ARG A 249 3.73 17.22 -9.54
N ASP A 250 4.75 16.88 -8.74
CA ASP A 250 5.60 17.84 -8.03
C ASP A 250 7.02 17.28 -7.79
N PRO A 251 7.88 17.29 -8.83
CA PRO A 251 9.21 16.70 -8.73
C PRO A 251 10.15 17.48 -7.79
N GLU A 252 9.92 18.80 -7.63
CA GLU A 252 10.75 19.63 -6.75
C GLU A 252 10.57 19.24 -5.29
N GLN A 253 9.36 18.87 -4.90
CA GLN A 253 9.04 18.45 -3.54
C GLN A 253 9.77 17.15 -3.14
N ALA A 254 9.88 16.20 -4.06
CA ALA A 254 10.49 14.89 -3.80
C ALA A 254 12.01 14.84 -4.05
N ALA A 255 12.56 15.75 -4.87
CA ALA A 255 13.97 15.72 -5.28
C ALA A 255 14.95 15.70 -4.10
N GLY A 256 14.69 16.47 -3.04
CA GLY A 256 15.53 16.50 -1.85
C GLY A 256 15.57 15.15 -1.10
N ALA A 257 14.41 14.52 -0.94
CA ALA A 257 14.28 13.21 -0.30
C ALA A 257 14.91 12.11 -1.14
N MET A 258 14.65 12.10 -2.45
CA MET A 258 15.26 11.17 -3.40
C MET A 258 16.79 11.26 -3.39
N LYS A 259 17.34 12.47 -3.42
CA LYS A 259 18.79 12.67 -3.33
C LYS A 259 19.36 12.11 -2.03
N ARG A 260 18.69 12.35 -0.91
CA ARG A 260 19.10 11.82 0.40
C ARG A 260 19.10 10.29 0.45
N LEU A 261 18.09 9.65 -0.13
CA LEU A 261 18.01 8.18 -0.23
C LEU A 261 19.11 7.62 -1.12
N SER A 262 19.35 8.25 -2.28
CA SER A 262 20.43 7.91 -3.20
C SER A 262 21.82 8.04 -2.55
N GLU A 263 22.09 9.13 -1.84
CA GLU A 263 23.33 9.35 -1.07
C GLU A 263 23.50 8.34 0.08
N ALA A 264 22.42 7.72 0.54
CA ALA A 264 22.42 6.67 1.54
C ALA A 264 22.55 5.25 0.96
N GLY A 265 22.72 5.12 -0.36
CA GLY A 265 22.89 3.84 -1.05
C GLY A 265 21.59 3.16 -1.47
N ILE A 266 20.43 3.80 -1.33
CA ILE A 266 19.14 3.27 -1.80
C ILE A 266 18.94 3.71 -3.24
N ALA A 267 18.86 2.75 -4.16
CA ALA A 267 18.63 3.06 -5.57
C ALA A 267 17.16 3.37 -5.85
N LEU A 268 16.89 4.18 -6.87
CA LEU A 268 15.56 4.66 -7.21
C LEU A 268 15.15 4.21 -8.61
N ALA A 269 13.93 3.71 -8.74
CA ALA A 269 13.33 3.29 -9.99
C ALA A 269 12.09 4.14 -10.28
N LEU A 270 12.00 4.64 -11.51
CA LEU A 270 10.79 5.24 -12.04
C LEU A 270 9.88 4.12 -12.57
N ASP A 271 8.71 3.98 -11.98
CA ASP A 271 7.72 2.96 -12.29
C ASP A 271 6.63 3.46 -13.26
N ASP A 272 5.95 2.53 -13.91
CA ASP A 272 4.84 2.78 -14.84
C ASP A 272 5.17 3.78 -15.97
N PHE A 273 6.42 3.77 -16.47
CA PHE A 273 6.87 4.76 -17.45
C PHE A 273 6.03 4.70 -18.74
N GLY A 274 5.56 5.87 -19.16
CA GLY A 274 4.75 6.10 -20.35
C GLY A 274 3.24 6.10 -20.10
N THR A 275 2.81 5.96 -18.84
CA THR A 275 1.41 6.12 -18.43
C THR A 275 1.08 7.57 -18.04
N GLY A 276 2.09 8.40 -17.80
CA GLY A 276 1.96 9.79 -17.34
C GLY A 276 2.36 10.88 -18.35
N TYR A 277 2.53 12.11 -17.83
CA TYR A 277 3.01 13.28 -18.59
C TYR A 277 4.42 13.04 -19.14
N SER A 278 4.80 13.72 -20.23
CA SER A 278 6.11 13.58 -20.90
C SER A 278 7.33 13.75 -19.97
N SER A 279 7.67 12.70 -19.23
CA SER A 279 8.69 12.58 -18.18
C SER A 279 10.12 12.73 -18.71
N LEU A 280 10.30 12.52 -20.02
CA LEU A 280 11.61 12.50 -20.67
C LEU A 280 12.43 13.77 -20.50
N ALA A 281 11.79 14.93 -20.42
CA ALA A 281 12.48 16.21 -20.22
C ALA A 281 12.82 16.51 -18.75
N ARG A 282 12.43 15.64 -17.81
CA ARG A 282 12.64 15.81 -16.37
C ARG A 282 13.39 14.66 -15.71
N LEU A 283 13.60 13.55 -16.44
CA LEU A 283 14.41 12.41 -16.01
C LEU A 283 15.86 12.79 -15.71
N ASP A 284 16.40 13.81 -16.36
CA ASP A 284 17.77 14.30 -16.14
C ASP A 284 17.95 15.03 -14.79
N MET A 285 16.87 15.50 -14.18
CA MET A 285 16.89 16.28 -12.95
C MET A 285 16.72 15.44 -11.67
N LEU A 286 16.27 14.18 -11.81
CA LEU A 286 15.97 13.30 -10.69
C LEU A 286 16.97 12.14 -10.63
N PRO A 287 17.41 11.71 -9.42
CA PRO A 287 18.46 10.70 -9.26
C PRO A 287 17.90 9.26 -9.44
N PHE A 288 17.25 8.98 -10.57
CA PHE A 288 16.80 7.63 -10.89
C PHE A 288 17.94 6.78 -11.45
N ASP A 289 18.01 5.53 -11.02
CA ASP A 289 18.95 4.50 -11.49
C ASP A 289 18.30 3.57 -12.51
N VAL A 290 16.97 3.43 -12.44
CA VAL A 290 16.19 2.46 -13.21
C VAL A 290 14.93 3.12 -13.77
N VAL A 291 14.56 2.73 -14.99
CA VAL A 291 13.24 3.01 -15.57
C VAL A 291 12.54 1.69 -15.86
N LYS A 292 11.31 1.54 -15.37
CA LYS A 292 10.44 0.39 -15.65
C LYS A 292 9.45 0.75 -16.76
N ILE A 293 9.50 0.02 -17.87
CA ILE A 293 8.59 0.20 -19.00
C ILE A 293 7.34 -0.64 -18.76
N ASP A 294 6.19 0.02 -18.65
CA ASP A 294 4.91 -0.63 -18.34
C ASP A 294 4.53 -1.70 -19.38
N ARG A 295 3.85 -2.75 -18.89
CA ARG A 295 3.36 -3.89 -19.68
C ARG A 295 2.51 -3.49 -20.88
N TYR A 296 1.83 -2.35 -20.85
CA TYR A 296 1.06 -1.83 -21.98
C TYR A 296 1.94 -1.69 -23.23
N PHE A 297 3.13 -1.09 -23.10
CA PHE A 297 4.05 -0.90 -24.21
C PHE A 297 4.66 -2.21 -24.69
N ILE A 298 4.98 -3.11 -23.76
CA ILE A 298 5.54 -4.43 -24.08
C ILE A 298 4.54 -5.29 -24.85
N ARG A 299 3.27 -5.24 -24.45
CA ARG A 299 2.18 -5.88 -25.19
C ARG A 299 1.97 -5.23 -26.55
N ALA A 300 1.97 -3.91 -26.63
CA ALA A 300 1.76 -3.17 -27.88
C ALA A 300 2.86 -3.44 -28.91
N MET A 301 4.14 -3.48 -28.49
CA MET A 301 5.24 -3.74 -29.43
C MET A 301 5.14 -5.11 -30.08
N SER A 302 4.53 -6.09 -29.42
CA SER A 302 4.34 -7.44 -29.98
C SER A 302 3.35 -7.45 -31.16
N ALA A 303 2.47 -6.45 -31.25
CA ALA A 303 1.46 -6.33 -32.30
C ALA A 303 1.78 -5.25 -33.36
N ASP A 304 2.58 -4.24 -33.01
CA ASP A 304 2.85 -3.07 -33.85
C ASP A 304 4.35 -2.67 -33.85
N GLU A 305 4.90 -2.46 -35.05
CA GLU A 305 6.29 -2.02 -35.25
C GLU A 305 6.52 -0.59 -34.77
N SER A 306 5.51 0.29 -34.89
CA SER A 306 5.58 1.66 -34.38
C SER A 306 5.69 1.67 -32.85
N ALA A 307 4.86 0.89 -32.16
CA ALA A 307 4.98 0.69 -30.71
C ALA A 307 6.37 0.16 -30.29
N GLY A 308 6.95 -0.77 -31.06
CA GLY A 308 8.32 -1.23 -30.84
C GLY A 308 9.39 -0.15 -31.02
N THR A 309 9.16 0.83 -31.90
CA THR A 309 10.05 1.99 -32.08
C THR A 309 10.02 2.91 -30.86
N VAL A 310 8.85 3.08 -30.23
CA VAL A 310 8.72 3.83 -28.97
C VAL A 310 9.52 3.15 -27.86
N VAL A 311 9.31 1.85 -27.64
CA VAL A 311 10.05 1.06 -26.63
C VAL A 311 11.56 1.19 -26.84
N LYS A 312 12.04 1.02 -28.08
CA LYS A 312 13.46 1.18 -28.42
C LYS A 312 13.99 2.57 -28.09
N SER A 313 13.21 3.62 -28.38
CA SER A 313 13.60 5.01 -28.11
C SER A 313 13.70 5.28 -26.61
N VAL A 314 12.77 4.75 -25.81
CA VAL A 314 12.82 4.83 -24.34
C VAL A 314 14.05 4.13 -23.80
N ILE A 315 14.35 2.92 -24.28
CA ILE A 315 15.56 2.18 -23.88
C ILE A 315 16.83 2.98 -24.18
N GLN A 316 16.94 3.53 -25.39
CA GLN A 316 18.11 4.31 -25.79
C GLN A 316 18.28 5.58 -24.94
N LEU A 317 17.18 6.25 -24.60
CA LEU A 317 17.20 7.46 -23.80
C LEU A 317 17.55 7.18 -22.34
N ALA A 318 16.97 6.14 -21.74
CA ALA A 318 17.33 5.70 -20.40
C ALA A 318 18.83 5.38 -20.32
N ASN A 319 19.34 4.62 -21.28
CA ASN A 319 20.77 4.30 -21.39
C ASN A 319 21.65 5.55 -21.56
N HIS A 320 21.20 6.57 -22.29
CA HIS A 320 21.92 7.82 -22.46
C HIS A 320 22.11 8.58 -21.14
N PHE A 321 21.11 8.53 -20.25
CA PHE A 321 21.18 9.10 -18.90
C PHE A 321 21.86 8.17 -17.89
N GLY A 322 22.40 7.02 -18.32
CA GLY A 322 23.07 6.05 -17.45
C GLY A 322 22.13 5.15 -16.65
N MET A 323 20.82 5.24 -16.88
CA MET A 323 19.81 4.40 -16.22
C MET A 323 19.76 3.00 -16.82
N LYS A 324 19.35 2.02 -16.01
CA LYS A 324 19.01 0.67 -16.46
C LYS A 324 17.52 0.60 -16.80
N VAL A 325 17.15 -0.36 -17.65
CA VAL A 325 15.76 -0.56 -18.04
C VAL A 325 15.28 -1.92 -17.59
N VAL A 326 14.10 -1.94 -16.95
CA VAL A 326 13.30 -3.13 -16.71
C VAL A 326 12.07 -3.08 -17.61
N ALA A 327 11.84 -4.09 -18.43
CA ALA A 327 10.60 -4.20 -19.21
C ALA A 327 9.62 -5.16 -18.53
N GLU A 328 8.39 -4.70 -18.30
CA GLU A 328 7.38 -5.44 -17.55
C GLU A 328 6.37 -6.18 -18.42
N GLY A 329 5.72 -7.19 -17.85
CA GLY A 329 4.68 -7.95 -18.55
C GLY A 329 5.23 -8.77 -19.72
N VAL A 330 6.48 -9.23 -19.64
CA VAL A 330 7.05 -10.13 -20.65
C VAL A 330 6.46 -11.53 -20.51
N GLU A 331 5.69 -11.95 -21.51
CA GLU A 331 4.96 -13.23 -21.51
C GLU A 331 5.49 -14.26 -22.52
N SER A 332 6.31 -13.84 -23.49
CA SER A 332 6.84 -14.72 -24.55
C SER A 332 8.36 -14.61 -24.74
N THR A 333 8.95 -15.65 -25.32
CA THR A 333 10.40 -15.67 -25.65
C THR A 333 10.71 -14.67 -26.75
N GLU A 334 9.81 -14.51 -27.72
CA GLU A 334 9.95 -13.57 -28.84
C GLU A 334 10.00 -12.11 -28.36
N ALA A 335 9.17 -11.76 -27.36
CA ALA A 335 9.21 -10.44 -26.75
C ALA A 335 10.53 -10.20 -26.01
N ALA A 336 11.02 -11.18 -25.24
CA ALA A 336 12.30 -11.12 -24.55
C ALA A 336 13.49 -10.98 -25.52
N ASP A 337 13.47 -11.71 -26.64
CA ASP A 337 14.52 -11.65 -27.66
C ASP A 337 14.55 -10.28 -28.34
N ARG A 338 13.39 -9.74 -28.70
CA ARG A 338 13.28 -8.40 -29.27
C ARG A 338 13.73 -7.31 -28.30
N LEU A 339 13.39 -7.42 -27.01
CA LEU A 339 13.87 -6.49 -25.98
C LEU A 339 15.39 -6.56 -25.80
N ARG A 340 15.98 -7.77 -25.88
CA ARG A 340 17.43 -7.95 -25.85
C ARG A 340 18.10 -7.27 -27.05
N GLU A 341 17.55 -7.42 -28.25
CA GLU A 341 18.04 -6.76 -29.47
C GLU A 341 17.95 -5.21 -29.38
N MET A 342 16.96 -4.70 -28.66
CA MET A 342 16.81 -3.26 -28.40
C MET A 342 17.79 -2.75 -27.33
N GLY A 343 18.51 -3.62 -26.64
CA GLY A 343 19.46 -3.27 -25.58
C GLY A 343 18.83 -3.11 -24.19
N CYS A 344 17.65 -3.69 -23.97
CA CYS A 344 17.04 -3.78 -22.64
C CYS A 344 17.88 -4.73 -21.75
N GLN A 345 18.13 -4.33 -20.50
CA GLN A 345 18.96 -5.12 -19.58
C GLN A 345 18.14 -6.14 -18.80
N PHE A 346 16.97 -5.74 -18.30
CA PHE A 346 16.20 -6.53 -17.37
C PHE A 346 14.75 -6.71 -17.83
N VAL A 347 14.16 -7.84 -17.45
CA VAL A 347 12.75 -8.15 -17.75
C VAL A 347 12.04 -8.77 -16.57
N GLN A 348 10.74 -8.52 -16.49
CA GLN A 348 9.83 -9.09 -15.51
C GLN A 348 8.54 -9.51 -16.22
N GLY A 349 7.96 -10.64 -15.81
CA GLY A 349 6.67 -11.10 -16.34
C GLY A 349 6.45 -12.61 -16.23
N TYR A 350 5.24 -13.04 -16.59
CA TYR A 350 4.80 -14.43 -16.43
C TYR A 350 5.54 -15.45 -17.29
N ARG A 351 6.33 -15.01 -18.28
CA ARG A 351 7.30 -15.88 -18.96
C ARG A 351 8.28 -16.52 -17.96
N TYR A 352 8.61 -15.81 -16.90
CA TYR A 352 9.55 -16.22 -15.87
C TYR A 352 8.80 -16.74 -14.65
N ALA A 353 8.08 -15.87 -13.95
CA ALA A 353 7.15 -16.24 -12.88
C ALA A 353 6.20 -15.06 -12.53
N GLY A 354 5.11 -15.38 -11.84
CA GLY A 354 4.38 -14.40 -11.03
C GLY A 354 5.12 -14.11 -9.72
N ALA A 355 4.46 -13.38 -8.81
CA ALA A 355 4.98 -13.19 -7.47
C ALA A 355 5.12 -14.54 -6.74
N LEU A 356 6.31 -14.82 -6.22
CA LEU A 356 6.64 -16.03 -5.47
C LEU A 356 6.47 -15.78 -3.98
N SER A 357 6.07 -16.79 -3.21
CA SER A 357 6.13 -16.71 -1.75
C SER A 357 7.60 -16.54 -1.29
N PRO A 358 7.84 -16.04 -0.07
CA PRO A 358 9.20 -15.90 0.47
C PRO A 358 10.04 -17.18 0.36
N ASP A 359 9.46 -18.34 0.70
CA ASP A 359 10.15 -19.64 0.59
C ASP A 359 10.50 -19.99 -0.87
N ALA A 360 9.57 -19.80 -1.80
CA ALA A 360 9.81 -20.08 -3.21
C ALA A 360 10.82 -19.11 -3.83
N ALA A 361 10.85 -17.86 -3.37
CA ALA A 361 11.84 -16.87 -3.76
C ALA A 361 13.24 -17.26 -3.25
N ALA A 362 13.34 -17.72 -2.00
CA ALA A 362 14.60 -18.22 -1.43
C ALA A 362 15.14 -19.42 -2.23
N ASP A 363 14.28 -20.38 -2.59
CA ASP A 363 14.63 -21.51 -3.44
C ASP A 363 15.10 -21.06 -4.83
N ALA A 364 14.44 -20.05 -5.42
CA ALA A 364 14.81 -19.47 -6.70
C ALA A 364 16.15 -18.72 -6.63
N VAL A 365 16.50 -18.10 -5.50
CA VAL A 365 17.84 -17.54 -5.28
C VAL A 365 18.89 -18.65 -5.25
N ALA A 366 18.63 -19.76 -4.54
CA ALA A 366 19.58 -20.85 -4.42
C ALA A 366 19.80 -21.59 -5.75
N ASN A 367 18.73 -21.84 -6.52
CA ASN A 367 18.74 -22.81 -7.61
C ASN A 367 18.28 -22.25 -8.96
N GLY A 368 17.70 -21.06 -9.00
CA GLY A 368 16.90 -20.60 -10.14
C GLY A 368 15.60 -21.39 -10.27
N ILE A 369 14.93 -21.26 -11.43
CA ILE A 369 13.75 -22.05 -11.77
C ILE A 369 13.99 -22.74 -13.12
N ALA A 370 14.02 -24.08 -13.11
CA ALA A 370 14.31 -24.88 -14.28
C ALA A 370 13.39 -24.52 -15.47
N GLY A 371 14.00 -24.29 -16.63
CA GLY A 371 13.29 -23.89 -17.86
C GLY A 371 12.80 -22.42 -17.88
N ARG A 372 13.00 -21.67 -16.79
CA ARG A 372 12.60 -20.26 -16.68
C ARG A 372 13.80 -19.34 -16.58
N PHE A 373 14.67 -19.53 -15.60
CA PHE A 373 15.88 -18.72 -15.37
C PHE A 373 16.85 -19.44 -14.43
N ALA A 374 18.14 -19.09 -14.51
CA ALA A 374 19.17 -19.61 -13.62
C ALA A 374 19.30 -18.78 -12.33
N ALA A 375 19.93 -19.36 -11.30
CA ALA A 375 20.29 -18.66 -10.07
C ALA A 375 21.18 -17.42 -10.33
N PRO A 376 21.25 -16.46 -9.39
CA PRO A 376 22.11 -15.28 -9.49
C PRO A 376 23.58 -15.63 -9.80
N GLY A 377 24.26 -14.70 -10.48
CA GLY A 377 25.70 -14.79 -10.81
C GLY A 377 26.57 -14.11 -9.76
N VAL A 378 27.83 -14.56 -9.66
CA VAL A 378 28.86 -14.00 -8.75
C VAL A 378 29.14 -12.53 -9.06
#